data_AF-T2JTS8-F1
#
_entry.id   AF-T2JTS8-F1
#
_cell.length_a   1.000
_cell.length_b   1.000
_cell.length_c   1.000
_cell.angle_alpha   90.00
_cell.angle_beta   90.00
_cell.angle_gamma   90.00
#
_symmetry.space_group_name_H-M   'P 1'
#
loop_
_entity.id
_entity.type
_entity.pdbx_description
1 polymer ?
#
loop_
_entity_poly.entity_id
_entity_poly.type
_entity_poly.pdbx_seq_one_letter_code
_entity_poly.pdbx_strand_id
1 'polypeptide(L)' 'MLECSIGAFFTLSLATLDNFIYPAALNTNDYIDDIVTYKCLAENGKVNAPNFLSDFGVNEDKLRHYTILSKTMTMR' A
#
# COMPACT_ATOMS: atom_id res chain seq x y z
N MET A 1 8.03 6.77 6.62
CA MET A 1 7.94 5.40 7.15
C MET A 1 8.17 4.46 5.96
N LEU A 2 8.41 3.17 6.18
CA LEU A 2 8.58 2.21 5.08
C LEU A 2 7.40 1.24 5.12
N GLU A 3 6.36 1.57 4.36
CA GLU A 3 5.13 0.82 4.29
C GLU A 3 5.07 -0.08 3.05
N CYS A 4 4.36 -1.21 3.15
CA CYS A 4 3.84 -1.89 1.97
C CYS A 4 2.72 -1.05 1.32
N SER A 5 2.29 -1.42 0.11
CA SER A 5 1.29 -0.64 -0.64
C SER A 5 -0.04 -0.46 0.10
N ILE A 6 -0.40 -1.37 1.02
CA ILE A 6 -1.56 -1.19 1.90
C ILE A 6 -1.37 0.03 2.83
N GLY A 7 -0.18 0.20 3.42
CA GLY A 7 0.10 1.39 4.22
C GLY A 7 0.24 2.65 3.35
N ALA A 8 0.87 2.51 2.18
CA ALA A 8 0.99 3.60 1.21
C ALA A 8 -0.37 4.14 0.74
N PHE A 9 -1.40 3.28 0.66
CA PHE A 9 -2.79 3.71 0.41
C PHE A 9 -3.27 4.78 1.38
N PHE A 10 -3.09 4.58 2.68
CA PHE A 10 -3.57 5.56 3.68
C PHE A 10 -2.82 6.88 3.56
N THR A 11 -1.52 6.84 3.32
CA THR A 11 -0.71 8.03 3.02
C THR A 11 -1.22 8.75 1.78
N LEU A 12 -1.55 8.00 0.72
CA LEU A 12 -2.14 8.55 -0.50
C LEU A 12 -3.51 9.15 -0.27
N SER A 13 -4.40 8.48 0.48
CA SER A 13 -5.73 9.00 0.80
C SER A 13 -5.68 10.33 1.54
N LEU A 14 -4.69 10.51 2.42
CA LEU A 14 -4.45 11.80 3.09
C LEU A 14 -3.83 12.84 2.14
N ALA A 15 -2.93 12.41 1.26
CA ALA A 15 -2.29 13.28 0.28
C ALA A 15 -3.24 13.76 -0.84
N THR A 16 -4.40 13.11 -1.02
CA THR A 16 -5.44 13.52 -1.97
C THR A 16 -6.43 14.55 -1.42
N LEU A 17 -6.28 14.99 -0.17
CA LEU A 17 -7.14 16.04 0.40
C LEU A 17 -6.87 17.38 -0.28
N ASP A 18 -7.94 18.19 -0.46
CA ASP A 18 -7.89 19.46 -1.20
C ASP A 18 -6.86 20.48 -0.66
N ASN A 19 -6.50 20.38 0.62
CA ASN A 19 -5.54 21.27 1.27
C ASN A 19 -4.09 20.74 1.26
N PHE A 20 -3.84 19.56 0.68
CA PHE A 20 -2.51 18.98 0.59
C PHE A 20 -1.83 19.38 -0.72
N ILE A 21 -1.05 20.47 -0.67
CA ILE A 21 -0.46 21.11 -1.87
C ILE A 21 1.01 20.75 -2.14
N TYR A 22 1.67 20.10 -1.19
CA TYR A 22 3.07 19.70 -1.32
C TYR A 22 3.17 18.24 -1.78
N PRO A 23 4.22 17.84 -2.52
CA PRO A 23 4.42 16.44 -2.86
C PRO A 23 4.50 15.55 -1.62
N ALA A 24 3.73 14.46 -1.62
CA ALA A 24 3.79 13.47 -0.55
C ALA A 24 5.09 12.65 -0.65
N ALA A 25 5.72 12.41 0.50
CA ALA A 25 6.86 11.50 0.58
C ALA A 25 6.36 10.05 0.46
N LEU A 26 6.62 9.42 -0.68
CA LEU A 26 6.24 8.04 -0.98
C LEU A 26 7.47 7.30 -1.51
N ASN A 27 7.86 6.23 -0.83
CA ASN A 27 9.05 5.44 -1.17
C ASN A 27 8.68 4.18 -1.96
N THR A 28 7.72 4.29 -2.88
CA THR A 28 7.08 3.13 -3.51
C THR A 28 7.92 2.46 -4.60
N ASN A 29 8.94 3.15 -5.13
CA ASN A 29 9.82 2.62 -6.18
C ASN A 29 10.99 1.80 -5.61
N ASP A 30 11.33 1.97 -4.33
CA ASP A 30 12.44 1.26 -3.70
C ASP A 30 12.08 -0.21 -3.36
N TYR A 31 10.78 -0.55 -3.38
CA TYR A 31 10.27 -1.87 -3.00
C TYR A 31 9.30 -2.40 -4.04
N ILE A 32 9.86 -2.89 -5.15
CA ILE A 32 9.08 -3.54 -6.21
C ILE A 32 8.38 -4.79 -5.68
N ASP A 33 8.92 -5.47 -4.67
CA ASP A 33 8.28 -6.65 -4.11
C ASP A 33 7.33 -6.28 -2.96
N ASP A 34 6.05 -6.60 -3.15
CA ASP A 34 4.96 -6.24 -2.25
C ASP A 34 4.02 -7.42 -2.07
N ILE A 35 3.30 -7.44 -0.94
CA ILE A 35 2.25 -8.41 -0.61
C ILE A 35 0.94 -8.14 -1.36
N VAL A 36 0.85 -7.08 -2.18
CA VAL A 36 -0.32 -6.80 -3.02
C VAL A 36 -0.03 -7.02 -4.50
N THR A 37 -1.07 -7.32 -5.27
CA THR A 37 -1.02 -7.45 -6.73
C THR A 37 -0.95 -6.09 -7.43
N TYR A 38 -1.73 -5.11 -6.96
CA TYR A 38 -1.77 -3.75 -7.49
C TYR A 38 -0.93 -2.82 -6.63
N LYS A 39 0.22 -2.40 -7.14
CA LYS A 39 1.21 -1.60 -6.40
C LYS A 39 1.03 -0.11 -6.68
N CYS A 40 1.25 0.72 -5.67
CA CYS A 40 1.24 2.18 -5.82
C CYS A 40 2.59 2.71 -6.34
N LEU A 41 3.04 2.26 -7.50
CA LEU A 41 4.33 2.70 -8.07
C LEU A 41 4.24 4.13 -8.60
N ALA A 42 5.29 4.91 -8.35
CA ALA A 42 5.39 6.28 -8.83
C ALA A 42 6.03 6.30 -10.22
N GLU A 43 5.27 6.77 -11.22
CA GLU A 43 5.74 6.95 -12.59
C GLU A 43 5.78 8.44 -12.93
N ASN A 44 6.93 8.93 -13.39
CA ASN A 44 7.15 10.34 -13.74
C ASN A 44 6.76 11.34 -12.63
N GLY A 45 7.07 11.01 -11.36
CA GLY A 45 6.77 11.85 -10.20
C GLY A 45 5.29 11.89 -9.82
N LYS A 46 4.46 11.00 -10.38
CA LYS A 46 3.04 10.85 -10.08
C LYS A 46 2.74 9.43 -9.66
N VAL A 47 1.69 9.26 -8.89
CA VAL A 47 1.21 7.96 -8.44
C VAL A 47 -0.31 8.00 -8.46
N ASN A 48 -0.93 6.92 -8.92
CA ASN A 48 -2.37 6.80 -8.90
C ASN A 48 -2.80 6.37 -7.50
N ALA A 49 -3.60 7.22 -6.84
CA ALA A 49 -4.28 6.85 -5.62
C ALA A 49 -5.47 5.92 -5.98
N PRO A 50 -5.55 4.71 -5.43
CA PRO A 50 -6.75 3.89 -5.55
C PRO A 50 -7.91 4.55 -4.79
N ASN A 51 -9.13 4.29 -5.24
CA ASN A 51 -10.32 4.88 -4.63
C ASN A 51 -10.72 4.14 -3.35
N PHE A 52 -10.49 2.82 -3.32
CA PHE A 52 -10.89 1.98 -2.20
C PHE A 52 -9.76 1.03 -1.78
N LEU A 53 -9.72 0.69 -0.49
CA LEU A 53 -8.78 -0.31 0.02
C LEU A 53 -9.02 -1.69 -0.62
N SER A 54 -10.27 -2.01 -1.00
CA SER A 54 -10.64 -3.24 -1.69
C SER A 54 -10.02 -3.37 -3.08
N ASP A 55 -9.50 -2.27 -3.65
CA ASP A 55 -8.81 -2.29 -4.94
C ASP A 55 -7.43 -2.97 -4.83
N PHE A 56 -6.91 -3.16 -3.61
CA PHE A 56 -5.74 -3.97 -3.36
C PHE A 56 -6.12 -5.45 -3.21
N GLY A 57 -5.77 -6.24 -4.23
CA GLY A 57 -5.71 -7.68 -4.09
C GLY A 57 -4.49 -8.09 -3.27
N VAL A 58 -4.68 -8.72 -2.11
CA VAL A 58 -3.58 -9.30 -1.35
C VAL A 58 -3.08 -10.55 -2.07
N ASN A 59 -1.78 -10.61 -2.34
CA ASN A 59 -1.10 -11.81 -2.74
C ASN A 59 -0.86 -12.69 -1.50
N GLU A 60 -1.81 -13.59 -1.27
CA GLU A 60 -1.84 -14.52 -0.14
C GLU A 60 -0.58 -15.39 -0.03
N ASP A 61 0.02 -15.79 -1.15
CA ASP A 61 1.24 -16.61 -1.13
C ASP A 61 2.45 -15.82 -0.62
N LYS A 62 2.61 -14.57 -1.10
CA LYS A 62 3.65 -13.66 -0.59
C LYS A 62 3.40 -13.27 0.85
N LEU A 63 2.15 -12.98 1.20
CA LEU A 63 1.78 -12.66 2.58
C LEU A 63 2.17 -13.82 3.51
N ARG A 64 1.81 -15.06 3.17
CA ARG A 64 2.22 -16.25 3.93
C ARG A 64 3.73 -16.41 4.00
N HIS A 65 4.44 -16.19 2.89
CA HIS A 65 5.90 -16.31 2.84
C HIS A 65 6.60 -15.31 3.78
N TYR A 66 6.13 -14.06 3.82
CA TYR A 66 6.74 -12.98 4.61
C TYR A 66 6.22 -12.87 6.06
N THR A 67 5.11 -13.54 6.39
CA THR A 67 4.56 -13.50 7.74
C THR A 67 5.37 -14.40 8.69
N ILE A 68 6.04 -13.78 9.67
CA ILE A 68 6.83 -14.50 10.69
C ILE A 68 5.92 -15.13 11.76
N LEU A 69 4.84 -14.45 12.14
CA LEU A 69 3.88 -14.90 13.14
C LEU A 69 2.46 -14.54 12.70
N SER A 70 1.57 -15.51 12.71
CA SER A 70 0.14 -15.34 12.42
C SER A 70 -0.68 -15.84 13.60
N LYS A 71 -1.68 -15.06 14.01
CA LYS A 71 -2.67 -15.47 15.01
C LYS A 71 -4.06 -15.21 14.47
N THR A 72 -4.69 -16.25 13.94
CA THR A 72 -6.08 -16.19 13.50
C THR A 72 -6.99 -16.44 14.70
N MET A 73 -7.84 -15.47 15.04
CA MET A 73 -8.93 -15.69 15.99
C MET A 73 -10.19 -16.06 15.21
N THR A 74 -10.69 -17.28 15.42
CA THR A 74 -12.01 -17.68 14.95
C THR A 74 -13.05 -17.05 15.86
N MET A 75 -13.88 -16.15 15.33
CA MET A 75 -15.08 -15.71 16.03
C MET A 75 -16.07 -16.88 16.09
N ARG A 76 -16.53 -17.19 17.31
CA ARG A 76 -17.59 -18.18 17.57
C ARG A 76 -18.96 -17.51 17.48
#